data_AF-A0A2V6NIP5-F1
#
_entry.id   AF-A0A2V6NIP5-F1
#
_cell.length_a   1.000
_cell.length_b   1.000
_cell.length_c   1.000
_cell.angle_alpha   90.00
_cell.angle_beta   90.00
_cell.angle_gamma   90.00
#
_symmetry.space_group_name_H-M   'P 1'
#
loop_
_entity.id
_entity.type
_entity.pdbx_description
1 polymer ?
#
loop_
_entity_poly.entity_id
_entity_poly.type
_entity_poly.pdbx_seq_one_letter_code
_entity_poly.pdbx_strand_id
1 'polypeptide(L)'
;MASADAENFRLAVLNPAGRDHEQHFAENRSATANEHAPVNFHAYAACTHGAVFRYLKRAIASGWPVLLLLRGDFRASERALAELKKSKRKTVVALKETGAHQVAQQLSDPTRFARFVRIVRAANGCVASTPEVADLFRLFRDNGI
;
A
#
# COMPACT_ATOMS: atom_id res chain seq x y z
N MET A 1 23.54 13.93 6.45
CA MET A 1 23.68 13.10 5.24
C MET A 1 22.79 11.89 5.40
N ALA A 2 21.98 11.55 4.41
CA ALA A 2 21.21 10.32 4.43
C ALA A 2 22.19 9.12 4.30
N SER A 3 21.87 7.97 4.91
CA SER A 3 22.66 6.75 4.69
C SER A 3 22.55 6.33 3.21
N ALA A 4 23.57 5.67 2.66
CA ALA A 4 23.54 5.10 1.31
C ALA A 4 22.34 4.16 1.09
N ASP A 5 21.87 3.50 2.15
CA ASP A 5 20.64 2.68 2.12
C ASP A 5 19.37 3.51 1.87
N ALA A 6 19.34 4.74 2.37
CA ALA A 6 18.21 5.65 2.18
C ALA A 6 18.21 6.25 0.76
N GLU A 7 19.38 6.55 0.18
CA GLU A 7 19.50 7.03 -1.21
C GLU A 7 19.11 5.96 -2.23
N ASN A 8 19.38 4.68 -1.91
CA ASN A 8 19.01 3.53 -2.74
C ASN A 8 17.62 2.97 -2.44
N PHE A 9 16.89 3.56 -1.49
CA PHE A 9 15.53 3.10 -1.17
C PHE A 9 14.61 3.31 -2.36
N ARG A 10 13.90 2.24 -2.76
CA ARG A 10 12.86 2.24 -3.78
C ARG A 10 11.60 1.64 -3.19
N LEU A 11 10.44 2.29 -3.40
CA LEU A 11 9.16 1.78 -2.91
C LEU A 11 8.33 1.16 -4.04
N ALA A 12 7.85 -0.07 -3.83
CA ALA A 12 6.81 -0.65 -4.65
C ALA A 12 5.44 -0.32 -4.04
N VAL A 13 4.64 0.52 -4.70
CA VAL A 13 3.25 0.77 -4.30
C VAL A 13 2.35 -0.23 -5.03
N LEU A 14 1.86 -1.25 -4.32
CA LEU A 14 1.02 -2.29 -4.91
C LEU A 14 -0.46 -1.95 -4.69
N ASN A 15 -1.20 -1.84 -5.79
CA ASN A 15 -2.65 -1.65 -5.81
C ASN A 15 -3.35 -2.86 -6.44
N PRO A 16 -3.60 -3.95 -5.69
CA PRO A 16 -4.23 -5.15 -6.23
C PRO A 16 -5.63 -4.85 -6.76
N ALA A 17 -5.97 -5.43 -7.91
CA ALA A 17 -7.23 -5.18 -8.61
C ALA A 17 -7.48 -3.70 -8.97
N GLY A 18 -6.46 -2.84 -8.86
CA GLY A 18 -6.47 -1.46 -9.34
C GLY A 18 -6.73 -1.36 -10.83
N ARG A 19 -7.20 -0.18 -11.26
CA ARG A 19 -7.35 0.18 -12.68
C ARG A 19 -6.11 0.91 -13.21
N ASP A 20 -5.41 1.59 -12.32
CA ASP A 20 -4.20 2.36 -12.65
C ASP A 20 -3.16 1.46 -13.34
N HIS A 21 -2.60 1.97 -14.43
CA HIS A 21 -1.52 1.30 -15.14
C HIS A 21 -0.27 1.23 -14.27
N GLU A 22 0.56 0.22 -14.52
CA GLU A 22 1.87 0.14 -13.89
C GLU A 22 2.73 1.32 -14.37
N GLN A 23 3.38 2.01 -13.44
CA GLN A 23 4.14 3.22 -13.70
C GLN A 23 5.43 3.21 -12.90
N HIS A 24 6.56 3.46 -13.58
CA HIS A 24 7.90 3.47 -12.99
C HIS A 24 8.44 4.90 -12.96
N PHE A 25 9.04 5.30 -11.84
CA PHE A 25 9.51 6.67 -11.58
C PHE A 25 11.03 6.77 -11.47
N ALA A 26 11.76 5.81 -12.04
CA ALA A 26 13.23 5.75 -11.98
C ALA A 26 13.93 6.95 -12.61
N GLU A 27 13.27 7.63 -13.55
CA GLU A 27 13.81 8.79 -14.26
C GLU A 27 12.78 9.92 -14.23
N ASN A 28 13.24 11.17 -14.07
CA ASN A 28 12.43 12.39 -14.20
C ASN A 28 11.96 12.56 -15.66
N ARG A 29 11.14 11.64 -16.14
CA ARG A 29 10.54 11.68 -17.47
C ARG A 29 9.20 12.40 -17.41
N SER A 30 8.90 13.13 -18.48
CA SER A 30 7.57 13.68 -18.67
C SER A 30 6.53 12.55 -18.69
N ALA A 31 5.40 12.77 -18.01
CA ALA A 31 4.30 11.81 -18.02
C ALA A 31 3.80 11.59 -19.45
N THR A 32 3.62 10.33 -19.84
CA THR A 32 2.97 9.95 -21.09
C THR A 32 1.44 10.10 -20.97
N ALA A 33 0.73 10.15 -22.11
CA ALA A 33 -0.72 10.44 -22.14
C ALA A 33 -1.60 9.50 -21.29
N ASN A 34 -1.11 8.31 -20.92
CA ASN A 34 -1.84 7.31 -20.11
C ASN A 34 -1.29 7.16 -18.68
N GLU A 35 -0.36 8.02 -18.27
CA GLU A 35 0.22 8.00 -16.94
C GLU A 35 -0.50 8.96 -16.00
N HIS A 36 -0.84 8.46 -14.81
CA HIS A 36 -1.46 9.29 -13.79
C HIS A 36 -0.40 10.23 -13.19
N ALA A 37 -0.75 11.49 -12.97
CA ALA A 37 0.10 12.37 -12.16
C ALA A 37 0.36 11.71 -10.80
N PRO A 38 1.57 11.79 -10.23
CA PRO A 38 1.93 11.10 -8.99
C PRO A 38 1.30 11.80 -7.77
N VAL A 39 -0.03 11.71 -7.66
CA VAL A 39 -0.81 12.23 -6.53
C VAL A 39 -1.15 11.10 -5.56
N ASN A 40 -1.41 11.47 -4.30
CA ASN A 40 -1.73 10.51 -3.23
C ASN A 40 -0.64 9.42 -3.13
N PHE A 41 -1.00 8.14 -3.05
CA PHE A 41 -0.03 7.07 -2.84
C PHE A 41 1.00 6.88 -3.97
N HIS A 42 0.70 7.35 -5.18
CA HIS A 42 1.66 7.33 -6.28
C HIS A 42 2.84 8.27 -6.00
N ALA A 43 2.63 9.33 -5.22
CA ALA A 43 3.69 10.25 -4.81
C ALA A 43 4.78 9.54 -3.99
N TYR A 44 4.43 8.60 -3.11
CA TYR A 44 5.43 7.85 -2.35
C TYR A 44 6.35 7.00 -3.26
N ALA A 45 5.80 6.38 -4.31
CA ALA A 45 6.61 5.70 -5.31
C ALA A 45 7.50 6.68 -6.07
N ALA A 46 6.95 7.81 -6.51
CA ALA A 46 7.71 8.82 -7.25
C ALA A 46 8.85 9.43 -6.45
N CYS A 47 8.60 9.85 -5.20
CA CYS A 47 9.61 10.43 -4.30
C CYS A 47 10.73 9.45 -3.93
N THR A 48 10.55 8.16 -4.17
CA THR A 48 11.54 7.12 -3.90
C THR A 48 12.06 6.49 -5.18
N HIS A 49 11.81 7.09 -6.36
CA HIS A 49 12.19 6.52 -7.66
C HIS A 49 11.71 5.08 -7.89
N GLY A 50 10.65 4.67 -7.19
CA GLY A 50 10.07 3.35 -7.21
C GLY A 50 9.03 3.20 -8.32
N ALA A 51 8.01 2.38 -8.06
CA ALA A 51 6.96 2.13 -9.04
C ALA A 51 5.62 1.79 -8.40
N VAL A 52 4.54 2.06 -9.13
CA VAL A 52 3.19 1.60 -8.81
C VAL A 52 2.91 0.34 -9.60
N PHE A 53 2.53 -0.73 -8.91
CA PHE A 53 2.22 -2.03 -9.50
C PHE A 53 0.74 -2.36 -9.37
N ARG A 54 0.17 -2.92 -10.43
CA ARG A 54 -1.13 -3.62 -10.39
C ARG A 54 -0.96 -5.12 -10.11
N TYR A 55 0.14 -5.70 -10.59
CA TYR A 55 0.36 -7.14 -10.58
C TYR A 55 1.34 -7.53 -9.48
N LEU A 56 0.87 -8.35 -8.54
CA LEU A 56 1.63 -8.86 -7.40
C LEU A 56 2.97 -9.49 -7.81
N LYS A 57 2.99 -10.30 -8.87
CA LYS A 57 4.22 -10.96 -9.34
C LYS A 57 5.33 -9.97 -9.69
N ARG A 58 4.97 -8.83 -10.29
CA ARG A 58 5.93 -7.77 -10.64
C ARG A 58 6.42 -7.00 -9.41
N ALA A 59 5.52 -6.73 -8.46
CA ALA A 59 5.91 -6.15 -7.17
C ALA A 59 6.84 -7.08 -6.36
N ILE A 60 6.66 -8.40 -6.42
CA ILE A 60 7.59 -9.36 -5.79
C ILE A 60 8.94 -9.36 -6.52
N ALA A 61 8.91 -9.39 -7.86
CA ALA A 61 10.12 -9.45 -8.69
C ALA A 61 11.02 -8.21 -8.56
N SER A 62 10.47 -7.04 -8.22
CA SER A 62 11.28 -5.83 -7.99
C SER A 62 12.24 -5.96 -6.79
N GLY A 63 11.95 -6.85 -5.85
CA GLY A 63 12.73 -7.02 -4.63
C GLY A 63 12.57 -5.88 -3.61
N TRP A 64 11.79 -4.85 -3.92
CA TRP A 64 11.63 -3.66 -3.09
C TRP A 64 10.68 -3.89 -1.89
N PRO A 65 10.79 -3.08 -0.83
CA PRO A 65 9.73 -2.97 0.17
C PRO A 65 8.43 -2.49 -0.47
N VAL A 66 7.30 -2.97 0.07
CA VAL A 66 5.97 -2.79 -0.54
C VAL A 66 5.06 -1.95 0.35
N LEU A 67 4.46 -0.90 -0.22
CA LEU A 67 3.27 -0.26 0.30
C LEU A 67 2.05 -0.89 -0.37
N LEU A 68 1.33 -1.73 0.36
CA LEU A 68 0.15 -2.44 -0.13
C LEU A 68 -1.12 -1.62 0.13
N LEU A 69 -1.82 -1.23 -0.93
CA LEU A 69 -3.07 -0.50 -0.83
C LEU A 69 -4.24 -1.44 -0.51
N LEU A 70 -5.01 -1.09 0.50
CA LEU A 70 -6.23 -1.76 0.95
C LEU A 70 -7.42 -1.04 0.32
N ARG A 71 -8.26 -1.77 -0.40
CA ARG A 71 -9.42 -1.21 -1.08
C ARG A 71 -10.53 -2.24 -1.27
N GLY A 72 -11.71 -1.78 -1.64
CA GLY A 72 -12.86 -2.64 -1.94
C GLY A 72 -13.24 -3.50 -0.73
N ASP A 73 -13.22 -4.82 -0.88
CA ASP A 73 -13.51 -5.75 0.21
C ASP A 73 -12.24 -6.33 0.88
N PHE A 74 -11.05 -5.83 0.51
CA PHE A 74 -9.74 -6.29 0.96
C PHE A 74 -9.35 -7.73 0.59
N ARG A 75 -10.15 -8.50 -0.17
CA ARG A 75 -9.79 -9.90 -0.52
C ARG A 75 -8.51 -9.98 -1.34
N ALA A 76 -8.38 -9.09 -2.33
CA ALA A 76 -7.19 -9.03 -3.17
C ALA A 76 -5.95 -8.63 -2.36
N SER A 77 -6.09 -7.70 -1.42
CA SER A 77 -5.01 -7.25 -0.54
C SER A 77 -4.61 -8.33 0.48
N GLU A 78 -5.55 -9.05 1.09
CA GLU A 78 -5.27 -10.16 2.01
C GLU A 78 -4.44 -11.26 1.31
N ARG A 79 -4.85 -11.64 0.10
CA ARG A 79 -4.12 -12.61 -0.74
C ARG A 79 -2.72 -12.09 -1.10
N ALA A 80 -2.63 -10.82 -1.52
CA ALA A 80 -1.34 -10.20 -1.85
C ALA A 80 -0.38 -10.18 -0.65
N LEU A 81 -0.86 -9.82 0.54
CA LEU A 81 -0.06 -9.80 1.76
C LEU A 81 0.49 -11.20 2.11
N ALA A 82 -0.33 -12.25 1.97
CA ALA A 82 0.10 -13.62 2.22
C ALA A 82 1.27 -14.03 1.31
N GLU A 83 1.21 -13.72 0.03
CA GLU A 83 2.26 -14.03 -0.94
C GLU A 83 3.52 -13.15 -0.78
N LEU A 84 3.34 -11.86 -0.44
CA LEU A 84 4.45 -10.97 -0.10
C LEU A 84 5.23 -11.48 1.12
N LYS A 85 4.51 -11.98 2.13
CA LYS A 85 5.10 -12.58 3.33
C LYS A 85 5.86 -13.87 3.01
N LYS A 86 5.30 -14.76 2.19
CA LYS A 86 6.02 -15.97 1.69
C LYS A 86 7.31 -15.59 0.96
N SER A 87 7.29 -14.49 0.22
CA SER A 87 8.44 -13.95 -0.52
C SER A 87 9.40 -13.10 0.33
N LYS A 88 9.19 -13.06 1.66
CA LYS A 88 9.97 -12.29 2.64
C LYS A 88 10.08 -10.79 2.30
N ARG A 89 9.05 -10.22 1.65
CA ARG A 89 9.02 -8.78 1.35
C ARG A 89 8.51 -8.00 2.56
N LYS A 90 9.28 -6.99 3.00
CA LYS A 90 8.81 -6.02 4.00
C LYS A 90 7.61 -5.28 3.43
N THR A 91 6.46 -5.37 4.09
CA THR A 91 5.19 -4.87 3.59
C THR A 91 4.51 -4.00 4.64
N VAL A 92 4.24 -2.75 4.29
CA VAL A 92 3.36 -1.85 5.05
C VAL A 92 2.05 -1.68 4.30
N VAL A 93 0.97 -1.34 5.00
CA VAL A 93 -0.36 -1.20 4.41
C VAL A 93 -0.92 0.22 4.55
N ALA A 94 -1.75 0.63 3.60
CA ALA A 94 -2.52 1.88 3.68
C ALA A 94 -3.93 1.69 3.10
N LEU A 95 -4.94 2.36 3.66
CA LEU A 95 -6.27 2.43 3.04
C LEU A 95 -6.21 3.35 1.81
N LYS A 96 -6.69 2.87 0.65
CA LYS A 96 -6.73 3.68 -0.57
C LYS A 96 -7.78 4.78 -0.47
N GLU A 97 -8.95 4.43 0.08
CA GLU A 97 -10.01 5.38 0.42
C GLU A 97 -9.76 5.93 1.83
N THR A 98 -9.65 7.26 1.97
CA THR A 98 -9.20 7.89 3.23
C THR A 98 -10.23 8.87 3.80
N GLY A 99 -11.36 9.07 3.13
CA GLY A 99 -12.46 9.85 3.68
C GLY A 99 -13.17 9.08 4.80
N ALA A 100 -13.38 9.72 5.95
CA ALA A 100 -13.97 9.06 7.13
C ALA A 100 -15.27 8.31 6.83
N HIS A 101 -16.16 8.90 6.00
CA HIS A 101 -17.40 8.26 5.57
C HIS A 101 -17.17 6.99 4.73
N GLN A 102 -16.18 7.00 3.83
CA GLN A 102 -15.85 5.84 2.99
C GLN A 102 -15.27 4.71 3.85
N VAL A 103 -14.36 5.06 4.77
CA VAL A 103 -13.76 4.10 5.72
C VAL A 103 -14.83 3.49 6.61
N ALA A 104 -15.72 4.31 7.20
CA ALA A 104 -16.81 3.84 8.03
C ALA A 104 -17.77 2.91 7.25
N GLN A 105 -18.15 3.28 6.03
CA GLN A 105 -18.99 2.46 5.16
C GLN A 105 -18.32 1.14 4.78
N GLN A 106 -17.01 1.13 4.56
CA GLN A 106 -16.28 -0.08 4.19
C GLN A 106 -16.15 -1.05 5.36
N LEU A 107 -15.98 -0.53 6.58
CA LEU A 107 -15.77 -1.31 7.80
C LEU A 107 -17.06 -1.64 8.55
N SER A 108 -18.22 -1.13 8.14
CA SER A 108 -19.51 -1.53 8.70
C SER A 108 -19.91 -2.98 8.37
N ASP A 109 -19.32 -3.56 7.31
CA ASP A 109 -19.46 -4.98 6.97
C ASP A 109 -18.55 -5.82 7.89
N PRO A 110 -19.09 -6.75 8.70
CA PRO A 110 -18.31 -7.54 9.65
C PRO A 110 -17.24 -8.40 8.99
N THR A 111 -17.48 -8.91 7.78
CA THR A 111 -16.52 -9.74 7.05
C THR A 111 -15.35 -8.91 6.54
N ARG A 112 -15.62 -7.70 6.02
CA ARG A 112 -14.58 -6.75 5.61
C ARG A 112 -13.78 -6.27 6.81
N PHE A 113 -14.45 -5.96 7.92
CA PHE A 113 -13.79 -5.56 9.17
C PHE A 113 -12.86 -6.66 9.70
N ALA A 114 -13.33 -7.90 9.81
CA ALA A 114 -12.48 -9.02 10.24
C ALA A 114 -11.26 -9.22 9.33
N ARG A 115 -11.42 -9.02 8.02
CA ARG A 115 -10.31 -9.07 7.05
C ARG A 115 -9.33 -7.92 7.25
N PHE A 116 -9.82 -6.71 7.46
CA PHE A 116 -9.01 -5.54 7.75
C PHE A 116 -8.13 -5.77 8.98
N VAL A 117 -8.70 -6.25 10.10
CA VAL A 117 -7.95 -6.53 11.34
C VAL A 117 -6.85 -7.57 11.10
N ARG A 118 -7.14 -8.67 10.38
CA ARG A 118 -6.12 -9.68 10.05
C ARG A 118 -4.97 -9.10 9.23
N ILE A 119 -5.28 -8.27 8.23
CA ILE A 119 -4.28 -7.62 7.39
C ILE A 119 -3.39 -6.69 8.23
N VAL A 120 -3.99 -5.81 9.03
CA VAL A 120 -3.28 -4.82 9.84
C VAL A 120 -2.34 -5.50 10.83
N ARG A 121 -2.78 -6.60 11.47
CA ARG A 121 -1.95 -7.37 12.40
C ARG A 121 -0.81 -8.14 11.72
N ALA A 122 -1.02 -8.57 10.47
CA ALA A 122 -0.03 -9.36 9.74
C ALA A 122 1.02 -8.52 9.01
N ALA A 123 0.74 -7.24 8.74
CA ALA A 123 1.66 -6.31 8.08
C ALA A 123 2.82 -5.89 8.99
N ASN A 124 3.93 -5.44 8.40
CA ASN A 124 5.08 -4.92 9.17
C ASN A 124 4.81 -3.53 9.76
N GLY A 125 3.81 -2.81 9.23
CA GLY A 125 3.42 -1.49 9.68
C GLY A 125 2.29 -0.93 8.83
N CYS A 126 1.83 0.26 9.19
CA CYS A 126 0.74 0.94 8.51
C CYS A 126 1.14 2.38 8.19
N VAL A 127 0.63 2.90 7.06
CA VAL A 127 0.73 4.31 6.68
C VAL A 127 -0.68 4.86 6.60
N ALA A 128 -0.95 5.93 7.33
CA ALA A 128 -2.21 6.65 7.30
C ALA A 128 -1.98 8.04 6.71
N SER A 129 -2.88 8.48 5.83
CA SER A 129 -2.90 9.84 5.29
C SER A 129 -3.83 10.78 6.06
N THR A 130 -4.59 10.26 7.04
CA THR A 130 -5.41 11.07 7.96
C THR A 130 -5.24 10.60 9.41
N PRO A 131 -5.45 11.48 10.40
CA PRO A 131 -5.36 11.13 11.81
C PRO A 131 -6.31 10.00 12.23
N GLU A 132 -7.53 9.99 11.73
CA GLU A 132 -8.56 9.00 12.11
C GLU A 132 -8.16 7.59 11.67
N VAL A 133 -7.60 7.46 10.47
CA VAL A 133 -7.05 6.18 9.98
C VAL A 133 -5.81 5.78 10.78
N ALA A 134 -5.01 6.74 11.25
CA ALA A 134 -3.87 6.46 12.12
C ALA A 134 -4.31 5.92 13.49
N ASP A 135 -5.34 6.52 14.09
CA ASP A 135 -5.97 6.03 15.33
C ASP A 135 -6.50 4.61 15.15
N LEU A 136 -7.19 4.36 14.03
CA LEU A 136 -7.72 3.04 13.69
C LEU A 136 -6.61 1.98 13.58
N PHE A 137 -5.52 2.29 12.88
CA PHE A 137 -4.39 1.36 12.76
C PHE A 137 -3.72 1.12 14.11
N ARG A 138 -3.51 2.15 14.93
CA ARG A 138 -2.98 2.00 16.30
C ARG A 138 -3.88 1.09 17.13
N LEU A 139 -5.19 1.33 17.12
CA LEU A 139 -6.17 0.54 17.87
C LEU A 139 -6.07 -0.96 17.55
N PHE A 140 -6.03 -1.37 16.28
CA PHE A 140 -6.07 -2.80 15.94
C PHE A 140 -4.72 -3.50 15.86
N ARG A 141 -3.63 -2.72 15.76
CA ARG A 141 -2.27 -3.25 15.73
C ARG A 141 -1.68 -3.39 17.13
N ASP A 142 -1.92 -2.41 18.00
CA ASP A 142 -1.33 -2.37 19.33
C ASP A 142 -2.26 -3.03 20.37
N ASN A 143 -3.59 -2.95 20.18
CA ASN A 143 -4.54 -3.67 21.02
C ASN A 143 -4.95 -5.00 20.37
N GLY A 144 -4.49 -6.10 20.96
CA GLY A 144 -4.87 -7.47 20.63
C GLY A 144 -6.29 -7.81 21.08
N ILE A 145 -7.31 -7.04 20.66
CA ILE A 145 -8.72 -7.40 20.82
C ILE A 145 -9.06 -8.66 20.02
#